data_AF-A0A3P9DAF6-F1
#
_entry.id   AF-A0A3P9DAF6-F1
#
_cell.length_a   1.000
_cell.length_b   1.000
_cell.length_c   1.000
_cell.angle_alpha   90.00
_cell.angle_beta   90.00
_cell.angle_gamma   90.00
#
_symmetry.space_group_name_H-M   'P 1'
#
loop_
_entity.id
_entity.type
_entity.pdbx_description
1 polymer ?
#
loop_
_entity_poly.entity_id
_entity_poly.type
_entity_poly.pdbx_seq_one_letter_code
_entity_poly.pdbx_strand_id
1 'polypeptide(L)'
;AWSYLRAHSLRSHSSNCSEEGLKRVCSAPQLGDQDKGSLLKRKLSVSDIEPCVVDSGSSKHKKQGALNSFLIIPKDLLDSNDLECSLCMRLFYEPVSTPCGHTFCKNCLERCLDHMPQCPLCKESLKEYLASRKFKETILLDMLIKQYLSREYAERTKTHQEETRELSDLTKNVPIFVCTMAYPTVPCPLHVFEPRYRLMIRRCMDTGTQQFGMCISDPEKGFADYGCMLIIRSVHFLPDGRSVVDTIGGKRFRVLSRGLKDGYSTADIEHLEDSRVEDSEELARLQELHDAVYEQARVWFQNLKIHFHNQILQHFGPMPEREADIQATPNGPACCWWLLAVLPIDPRYQLSVLSMTTLKERLVKIQHILTYLQSIPNN
;
A
#
# COMPACT_ATOMS: atom_id res chain seq x y z
N ALA A 1 -1.35 21.25 -19.14
CA ALA A 1 -2.34 22.32 -19.29
C ALA A 1 -3.63 21.90 -18.58
N TRP A 2 -3.90 22.53 -17.43
CA TRP A 2 -5.18 22.74 -16.75
C TRP A 2 -6.27 21.66 -16.78
N SER A 3 -6.61 21.08 -15.61
CA SER A 3 -7.98 21.11 -15.08
C SER A 3 -8.03 20.75 -13.58
N TYR A 4 -8.25 21.79 -12.76
CA TYR A 4 -8.76 21.76 -11.39
C TYR A 4 -10.27 21.44 -11.40
N LEU A 5 -10.78 20.71 -10.40
CA LEU A 5 -12.19 20.70 -9.97
C LEU A 5 -12.18 20.91 -8.44
N ARG A 6 -12.15 22.14 -7.94
CA ARG A 6 -13.26 23.07 -7.67
C ARG A 6 -14.39 22.45 -6.83
N ALA A 7 -14.32 22.72 -5.52
CA ALA A 7 -15.43 22.62 -4.58
C ALA A 7 -16.53 23.63 -4.96
N HIS A 8 -17.78 23.18 -5.02
CA HIS A 8 -18.94 24.08 -5.17
C HIS A 8 -19.37 24.59 -3.80
N SER A 9 -19.25 25.91 -3.64
CA SER A 9 -19.95 26.72 -2.65
C SER A 9 -21.39 26.95 -3.12
N LEU A 10 -22.36 26.71 -2.25
CA LEU A 10 -23.79 26.89 -2.49
C LEU A 10 -24.15 28.38 -2.60
N ARG A 11 -24.73 28.80 -3.74
CA ARG A 11 -25.63 29.95 -3.83
C ARG A 11 -26.91 29.55 -4.56
N SER A 12 -28.01 30.00 -4.00
CA SER A 12 -29.41 29.76 -4.34
C SER A 12 -29.81 30.24 -5.73
N HIS A 13 -30.43 29.37 -6.53
CA HIS A 13 -31.69 29.65 -7.26
C HIS A 13 -32.30 28.36 -7.86
N SER A 14 -33.57 28.13 -7.51
CA SER A 14 -34.64 27.34 -8.15
C SER A 14 -34.35 26.21 -9.16
N SER A 15 -34.98 25.05 -8.85
CA SER A 15 -35.54 24.01 -9.74
C SER A 15 -34.59 23.23 -10.67
N ASN A 16 -34.17 22.03 -10.27
CA ASN A 16 -34.77 20.76 -10.71
C ASN A 16 -34.03 19.57 -10.06
N CYS A 17 -34.78 18.51 -9.78
CA CYS A 17 -34.34 17.27 -9.17
C CYS A 17 -33.31 16.53 -10.06
N SER A 18 -32.13 16.20 -9.52
CA SER A 18 -31.22 15.17 -10.04
C SER A 18 -30.27 14.72 -8.92
N GLU A 19 -30.20 13.42 -8.68
CA GLU A 19 -29.36 12.76 -7.68
C GLU A 19 -27.85 12.90 -7.98
N GLU A 20 -27.05 13.33 -7.00
CA GLU A 20 -25.59 13.15 -7.02
C GLU A 20 -25.12 12.50 -5.72
N GLY A 21 -24.82 11.20 -5.77
CA GLY A 21 -24.14 10.47 -4.71
C GLY A 21 -22.63 10.72 -4.70
N LEU A 22 -22.01 10.60 -3.51
CA LEU A 22 -20.56 10.65 -3.32
C LEU A 22 -19.87 9.57 -4.19
N LYS A 23 -19.22 10.02 -5.27
CA LYS A 23 -18.52 9.17 -6.22
C LYS A 23 -17.19 8.69 -5.61
N ARG A 24 -16.93 7.39 -5.70
CA ARG A 24 -15.57 6.83 -5.55
C ARG A 24 -14.65 7.50 -6.57
N VAL A 25 -13.47 7.93 -6.13
CA VAL A 25 -12.46 8.53 -7.00
C VAL A 25 -11.95 7.47 -7.99
N CYS A 26 -12.33 7.62 -9.26
CA CYS A 26 -11.85 6.86 -10.40
C CYS A 26 -11.60 7.84 -11.56
N SER A 27 -10.37 7.88 -12.07
CA SER A 27 -10.02 8.59 -13.30
C SER A 27 -9.38 7.58 -14.24
N ALA A 28 -10.03 7.26 -15.36
CA ALA A 28 -9.51 6.39 -16.39
C ALA A 28 -9.44 7.14 -17.72
N PRO A 29 -8.30 7.13 -18.44
CA PRO A 29 -8.29 7.33 -19.87
C PRO A 29 -8.27 5.97 -20.59
N GLN A 30 -9.12 5.84 -21.60
CA GLN A 30 -8.97 4.85 -22.66
C GLN A 30 -7.99 5.38 -23.71
N LEU A 31 -7.19 4.48 -24.30
CA LEU A 31 -6.48 4.51 -25.60
C LEU A 31 -5.68 3.19 -25.60
N GLY A 32 -5.61 2.34 -26.62
CA GLY A 32 -5.68 2.51 -28.06
C GLY A 32 -4.59 1.57 -28.61
N ASP A 33 -4.96 0.60 -29.42
CA ASP A 33 -4.12 -0.53 -29.86
C ASP A 33 -3.26 -0.18 -31.11
N GLN A 34 -2.25 -1.02 -31.40
CA GLN A 34 -1.21 -0.97 -32.47
C GLN A 34 0.11 -0.29 -32.04
N ASP A 35 1.32 -0.79 -32.32
CA ASP A 35 1.77 -1.53 -33.50
C ASP A 35 3.09 -2.36 -33.24
N LYS A 36 3.45 -3.14 -34.26
CA LYS A 36 4.52 -4.16 -34.45
C LYS A 36 5.93 -3.86 -33.92
N GLY A 37 6.63 -4.93 -33.51
CA GLY A 37 8.08 -4.98 -33.29
C GLY A 37 8.67 -6.37 -33.57
N SER A 38 9.79 -6.40 -34.28
CA SER A 38 10.40 -7.53 -34.97
C SER A 38 11.00 -8.62 -34.07
N LEU A 39 10.90 -9.86 -34.56
CA LEU A 39 11.49 -11.08 -33.99
C LEU A 39 13.01 -11.09 -34.21
N LEU A 40 13.79 -11.26 -33.14
CA LEU A 40 15.16 -11.75 -33.20
C LEU A 40 15.25 -13.07 -32.42
N LYS A 41 15.02 -14.18 -33.12
CA LYS A 41 15.24 -15.54 -32.61
C LYS A 41 16.71 -15.91 -32.81
N ARG A 42 17.46 -16.11 -31.72
CA ARG A 42 18.72 -16.85 -31.76
C ARG A 42 18.39 -18.34 -31.67
N LYS A 43 18.58 -19.07 -32.78
CA LYS A 43 18.50 -20.54 -32.83
C LYS A 43 19.76 -21.11 -32.19
N LEU A 44 19.61 -21.96 -31.18
CA LEU A 44 20.64 -22.92 -30.80
C LEU A 44 20.24 -24.26 -31.41
N SER A 45 21.12 -24.78 -32.26
CA SER A 45 21.02 -26.08 -32.92
C SER A 45 21.26 -27.19 -31.90
N VAL A 46 20.28 -28.08 -31.75
CA VAL A 46 20.44 -29.38 -31.08
C VAL A 46 21.08 -30.32 -32.10
N SER A 47 22.29 -30.80 -31.80
CA SER A 47 22.90 -31.92 -32.50
C SER A 47 22.70 -33.19 -31.68
N ASP A 48 22.19 -34.21 -32.35
CA ASP A 48 21.79 -35.51 -31.84
C ASP A 48 22.93 -36.28 -31.17
N ILE A 49 22.68 -36.82 -29.97
CA ILE A 49 23.44 -37.93 -29.40
C ILE A 49 22.43 -39.03 -29.10
N GLU A 50 22.49 -40.08 -29.92
CA GLU A 50 21.74 -41.32 -29.75
C GLU A 50 22.17 -42.08 -28.48
N PRO A 51 21.25 -42.75 -27.76
CA PRO A 51 21.61 -43.67 -26.69
C PRO A 51 21.82 -45.09 -27.22
N CYS A 52 23.02 -45.65 -27.03
CA CYS A 52 23.29 -47.06 -27.27
C CYS A 52 22.50 -47.97 -26.32
N VAL A 53 21.70 -48.87 -26.91
CA VAL A 53 21.01 -49.96 -26.21
C VAL A 53 21.93 -51.17 -26.17
N VAL A 54 22.30 -51.62 -24.97
CA VAL A 54 22.95 -52.92 -24.75
C VAL A 54 22.01 -53.79 -23.93
N ASP A 55 21.48 -54.83 -24.57
CA ASP A 55 20.63 -55.85 -23.96
C ASP A 55 21.49 -56.87 -23.21
N SER A 56 21.07 -57.22 -21.99
CA SER A 56 21.53 -58.40 -21.25
C SER A 56 20.57 -58.68 -20.10
N GLY A 57 19.59 -59.56 -20.33
CA GLY A 57 18.78 -60.15 -19.27
C GLY A 57 19.34 -61.49 -18.80
N SER A 58 19.60 -61.64 -17.48
CA SER A 58 18.87 -62.61 -16.63
C SER A 58 19.45 -62.79 -15.21
N SER A 59 18.50 -62.78 -14.25
CA SER A 59 18.45 -63.48 -12.96
C SER A 59 19.10 -62.93 -11.67
N LYS A 60 18.17 -62.61 -10.75
CA LYS A 60 18.07 -63.02 -9.32
C LYS A 60 18.72 -62.19 -8.21
N HIS A 61 17.82 -61.67 -7.35
CA HIS A 61 17.91 -61.31 -5.93
C HIS A 61 18.94 -60.24 -5.50
N LYS A 62 18.44 -59.13 -4.94
CA LYS A 62 18.32 -58.86 -3.48
C LYS A 62 18.00 -57.38 -3.22
N LYS A 63 17.04 -57.12 -2.33
CA LYS A 63 16.71 -55.79 -1.77
C LYS A 63 17.97 -55.10 -1.22
N GLN A 64 18.19 -53.83 -1.56
CA GLN A 64 18.43 -52.70 -0.63
C GLN A 64 18.92 -51.44 -1.36
N GLY A 65 18.46 -50.28 -0.87
CA GLY A 65 19.12 -48.99 -1.11
C GLY A 65 18.42 -48.08 -2.10
N ALA A 66 17.57 -47.18 -1.59
CA ALA A 66 17.19 -45.98 -2.31
C ALA A 66 18.45 -45.15 -2.62
N LEU A 67 18.86 -45.14 -3.88
CA LEU A 67 19.87 -44.21 -4.38
C LEU A 67 19.20 -42.85 -4.53
N ASN A 68 19.40 -41.98 -3.53
CA ASN A 68 19.37 -40.54 -3.74
C ASN A 68 20.55 -40.21 -4.68
N SER A 69 20.36 -40.39 -5.98
CA SER A 69 21.27 -39.85 -6.98
C SER A 69 21.04 -38.35 -7.07
N PHE A 70 21.62 -37.61 -6.12
CA PHE A 70 21.85 -36.19 -6.32
C PHE A 70 22.65 -36.07 -7.62
N LEU A 71 22.16 -35.26 -8.56
CA LEU A 71 22.91 -34.90 -9.76
C LEU A 71 24.18 -34.16 -9.28
N ILE A 72 25.30 -34.89 -9.21
CA ILE A 72 26.61 -34.29 -8.99
C ILE A 72 27.02 -33.71 -10.33
N ILE A 73 26.74 -32.43 -10.51
CA ILE A 73 27.22 -31.66 -11.65
C ILE A 73 28.65 -31.26 -11.29
N PRO A 74 29.67 -31.59 -12.11
CA PRO A 74 31.02 -31.08 -11.92
C PRO A 74 30.98 -29.55 -11.74
N LYS A 75 31.61 -29.04 -10.68
CA LYS A 75 31.62 -27.60 -10.37
C LYS A 75 32.14 -26.74 -11.52
N ASP A 76 32.93 -27.33 -12.40
CA ASP A 76 33.59 -26.67 -13.53
C ASP A 76 32.63 -26.46 -14.73
N LEU A 77 31.40 -26.98 -14.67
CA LEU A 77 30.38 -26.89 -15.74
C LEU A 77 29.23 -25.91 -15.44
N LEU A 78 29.23 -25.26 -14.27
CA LEU A 78 28.21 -24.29 -13.88
C LEU A 78 28.89 -22.94 -13.61
N ASP A 79 28.69 -21.99 -14.51
CA ASP A 79 29.10 -20.61 -14.30
C ASP A 79 27.98 -19.83 -13.59
N SER A 80 28.33 -18.81 -12.81
CA SER A 80 27.34 -17.93 -12.18
C SER A 80 26.40 -17.28 -13.19
N ASN A 81 26.92 -17.05 -14.41
CA ASN A 81 26.20 -16.47 -15.54
C ASN A 81 25.06 -17.37 -16.05
N ASP A 82 25.14 -18.69 -15.85
CA ASP A 82 24.10 -19.64 -16.28
C ASP A 82 22.83 -19.57 -15.42
N LEU A 83 22.95 -18.99 -14.22
CA LEU A 83 21.88 -18.92 -13.22
C LEU A 83 21.49 -17.46 -12.91
N GLU A 84 21.52 -16.61 -13.93
CA GLU A 84 21.13 -15.21 -13.84
C GLU A 84 19.68 -14.94 -14.25
N CYS A 85 19.05 -14.02 -13.52
CA CYS A 85 17.76 -13.50 -13.90
C CYS A 85 17.89 -12.46 -15.01
N SER A 86 17.22 -12.70 -16.13
CA SER A 86 17.21 -11.78 -17.29
C SER A 86 16.58 -10.39 -17.03
N LEU A 87 16.00 -10.17 -15.85
CA LEU A 87 15.39 -8.88 -15.47
C LEU A 87 16.32 -8.00 -14.63
N CYS A 88 17.07 -8.60 -13.70
CA CYS A 88 18.00 -7.87 -12.85
C CYS A 88 19.48 -8.11 -13.19
N MET A 89 19.77 -9.03 -14.10
CA MET A 89 21.13 -9.43 -14.52
C MET A 89 22.02 -9.79 -13.32
N ARG A 90 21.44 -10.55 -12.39
CA ARG A 90 22.08 -11.04 -11.17
C ARG A 90 21.67 -12.50 -10.96
N LEU A 91 22.43 -13.22 -10.15
CA LEU A 91 22.06 -14.54 -9.65
C LEU A 91 20.60 -14.58 -9.19
N PHE A 92 19.88 -15.63 -9.60
CA PHE A 92 18.50 -15.85 -9.16
C PHE A 92 18.39 -15.83 -7.64
N TYR A 93 17.35 -15.17 -7.14
CA TYR A 93 16.96 -15.14 -5.74
C TYR A 93 15.47 -15.43 -5.65
N GLU A 94 15.10 -16.47 -4.91
CA GLU A 94 13.75 -17.05 -4.94
C GLU A 94 13.27 -17.27 -6.39
N PRO A 95 13.95 -18.13 -7.18
CA PRO A 95 13.62 -18.33 -8.59
C PRO A 95 12.19 -18.84 -8.74
N VAL A 96 11.42 -18.27 -9.66
CA VAL A 96 10.07 -18.72 -10.01
C VAL A 96 9.98 -18.96 -11.50
N SER A 97 9.54 -20.17 -11.87
CA SER A 97 9.30 -20.54 -13.26
C SER A 97 7.84 -20.30 -13.61
N THR A 98 7.63 -19.48 -14.64
CA THR A 98 6.32 -19.21 -15.21
C THR A 98 5.77 -20.44 -15.95
N PRO A 99 4.45 -20.55 -16.17
CA PRO A 99 3.86 -21.64 -16.97
C PRO A 99 4.43 -21.77 -18.39
N CYS A 100 4.98 -20.68 -18.94
CA CYS A 100 5.66 -20.68 -20.23
C CYS A 100 7.11 -21.17 -20.21
N GLY A 101 7.61 -21.62 -19.05
CA GLY A 101 8.95 -22.19 -18.85
C GLY A 101 10.06 -21.18 -18.56
N HIS A 102 9.79 -19.87 -18.61
CA HIS A 102 10.80 -18.85 -18.28
C HIS A 102 10.93 -18.64 -16.78
N THR A 103 12.16 -18.46 -16.30
CA THR A 103 12.47 -18.29 -14.87
C THR A 103 12.98 -16.89 -14.56
N PHE A 104 12.53 -16.34 -13.43
CA PHE A 104 12.89 -15.01 -12.92
C PHE A 104 13.07 -15.05 -11.40
N CYS A 105 13.71 -14.04 -10.79
CA CYS A 105 13.53 -13.82 -9.36
C CYS A 105 12.05 -13.50 -9.08
N LYS A 106 11.48 -14.03 -7.98
CA LYS A 106 10.10 -13.78 -7.57
C LYS A 106 9.72 -12.29 -7.62
N ASN A 107 10.50 -11.46 -6.93
CA ASN A 107 10.24 -10.02 -6.85
C ASN A 107 10.35 -9.31 -8.22
N CYS A 108 11.23 -9.78 -9.11
CA CYS A 108 11.38 -9.23 -10.45
C CYS A 108 10.16 -9.54 -11.32
N LEU A 109 9.69 -10.80 -11.32
CA LEU A 109 8.51 -11.18 -12.07
C LEU A 109 7.28 -10.43 -11.57
N GLU A 110 7.02 -10.43 -10.27
CA GLU A 110 5.86 -9.75 -9.69
C GLU A 110 5.87 -8.25 -10.03
N ARG A 111 7.04 -7.60 -10.03
CA ARG A 111 7.16 -6.18 -10.43
C ARG A 111 6.78 -5.98 -11.90
N CYS A 112 7.15 -6.89 -12.81
CA CYS A 112 6.70 -6.82 -14.20
C CYS A 112 5.18 -7.01 -14.30
N LEU A 113 4.61 -7.95 -13.54
CA LEU A 113 3.18 -8.24 -13.51
C LEU A 113 2.35 -7.11 -12.88
N ASP A 114 2.97 -6.18 -12.14
CA ASP A 114 2.32 -4.96 -11.68
C ASP A 114 1.94 -4.01 -12.83
N HIS A 115 2.68 -4.07 -13.94
CA HIS A 115 2.42 -3.24 -15.11
C HIS A 115 1.66 -4.00 -16.20
N MET A 116 2.06 -5.24 -16.49
CA MET A 116 1.49 -6.02 -17.58
C MET A 116 1.48 -7.51 -17.24
N PRO A 117 0.32 -8.20 -17.29
CA PRO A 117 0.21 -9.61 -16.93
C PRO A 117 0.67 -10.53 -18.07
N GLN A 118 1.91 -10.34 -18.52
CA GLN A 118 2.54 -11.13 -19.59
C GLN A 118 3.96 -11.51 -19.19
N CYS A 119 4.46 -12.63 -19.72
CA CYS A 119 5.86 -13.01 -19.55
C CYS A 119 6.78 -11.95 -20.17
N PRO A 120 7.78 -11.44 -19.44
CA PRO A 120 8.70 -10.42 -19.97
C PRO A 120 9.45 -10.88 -21.23
N LEU A 121 9.76 -12.18 -21.34
CA LEU A 121 10.56 -12.77 -22.41
C LEU A 121 9.74 -13.18 -23.65
N CYS A 122 8.68 -13.96 -23.49
CA CYS A 122 7.91 -14.48 -24.63
C CYS A 122 6.55 -13.81 -24.86
N LYS A 123 6.13 -12.88 -23.98
CA LYS A 123 4.84 -12.18 -24.01
C LYS A 123 3.60 -13.06 -23.83
N GLU A 124 3.76 -14.33 -23.48
CA GLU A 124 2.65 -15.21 -23.14
C GLU A 124 1.85 -14.66 -21.94
N SER A 125 0.53 -14.79 -22.00
CA SER A 125 -0.37 -14.27 -20.97
C SER A 125 -0.16 -14.98 -19.63
N LEU A 126 0.04 -14.21 -18.57
CA LEU A 126 0.19 -14.70 -17.20
C LEU A 126 -0.98 -14.26 -16.30
N LYS A 127 -2.14 -13.92 -16.87
CA LYS A 127 -3.32 -13.45 -16.11
C LYS A 127 -3.79 -14.45 -15.06
N GLU A 128 -3.95 -15.72 -15.43
CA GLU A 128 -4.38 -16.78 -14.50
C GLU A 128 -3.32 -17.03 -13.41
N TYR A 129 -2.05 -16.97 -13.81
CA TYR A 129 -0.92 -17.12 -12.90
C TYR A 129 -0.91 -15.98 -11.85
N LEU A 130 -1.06 -14.72 -12.30
CA LEU A 130 -1.20 -13.54 -11.45
C LEU A 130 -2.42 -13.65 -10.53
N ALA A 131 -3.58 -14.05 -11.06
CA ALA A 131 -4.82 -14.20 -10.29
C ALA A 131 -4.68 -15.25 -9.18
N SER A 132 -3.93 -16.33 -9.43
CA SER A 132 -3.70 -17.37 -8.42
C SER A 132 -2.75 -16.93 -7.30
N ARG A 133 -1.88 -15.93 -7.55
CA ARG A 133 -0.77 -15.49 -6.67
C ARG A 133 0.13 -16.64 -6.15
N LYS A 134 0.15 -17.78 -6.85
CA LYS A 134 0.96 -18.96 -6.49
C LYS A 134 2.34 -18.90 -7.16
N PHE A 135 3.12 -17.87 -6.82
CA PHE A 135 4.53 -17.78 -7.22
C PHE A 135 5.37 -18.76 -6.40
N LYS A 136 5.32 -20.04 -6.77
CA LYS A 136 6.09 -21.09 -6.11
C LYS A 136 7.53 -21.05 -6.57
N GLU A 137 8.44 -21.10 -5.61
CA GLU A 137 9.86 -21.21 -5.88
C GLU A 137 10.18 -22.50 -6.65
N THR A 138 11.01 -22.39 -7.67
CA THR A 138 11.53 -23.50 -8.45
C THR A 138 12.62 -24.18 -7.64
N ILE A 139 12.19 -25.10 -6.77
CA ILE A 139 13.00 -25.76 -5.75
C ILE A 139 14.31 -26.32 -6.33
N LEU A 140 14.28 -26.93 -7.52
CA LEU A 140 15.48 -27.46 -8.16
C LEU A 140 16.55 -26.38 -8.39
N LEU A 141 16.14 -25.21 -8.91
CA LEU A 141 17.08 -24.11 -9.17
C LEU A 141 17.61 -23.53 -7.88
N ASP A 142 16.77 -23.31 -6.89
CA ASP A 142 17.21 -22.82 -5.58
C ASP A 142 18.21 -23.79 -4.91
N MET A 143 17.94 -25.11 -4.96
CA MET A 143 18.87 -26.13 -4.45
C MET A 143 20.21 -26.10 -5.19
N LEU A 144 20.21 -26.02 -6.52
CA LEU A 144 21.43 -25.97 -7.33
C LEU A 144 22.24 -24.70 -7.02
N ILE A 145 21.59 -23.55 -6.93
CA ILE A 145 22.24 -22.27 -6.58
C ILE A 145 22.89 -22.38 -5.20
N LYS A 146 22.16 -22.86 -4.18
CA LYS A 146 22.67 -23.01 -2.82
C LYS A 146 23.83 -24.01 -2.73
N GLN A 147 23.80 -25.07 -3.53
CA GLN A 147 24.83 -26.12 -3.50
C GLN A 147 26.11 -25.71 -4.24
N TYR A 148 25.98 -25.10 -5.42
CA TYR A 148 27.11 -24.83 -6.32
C TYR A 148 27.61 -23.38 -6.26
N LEU A 149 26.73 -22.43 -5.96
CA LEU A 149 27.01 -20.97 -5.90
C LEU A 149 26.70 -20.39 -4.51
N SER A 150 27.06 -21.14 -3.46
CA SER A 150 26.71 -20.81 -2.07
C SER A 150 27.21 -19.44 -1.61
N ARG A 151 28.37 -19.00 -2.09
CA ARG A 151 28.97 -17.71 -1.71
C ARG A 151 28.20 -16.55 -2.34
N GLU A 152 27.96 -16.63 -3.64
CA GLU A 152 27.22 -15.66 -4.43
C GLU A 152 25.77 -15.56 -3.94
N TYR A 153 25.18 -16.69 -3.58
CA TYR A 153 23.86 -16.74 -2.96
C TYR A 153 23.83 -16.06 -1.58
N ALA A 154 24.84 -16.29 -0.75
CA ALA A 154 24.95 -15.63 0.56
C ALA A 154 25.10 -14.11 0.41
N GLU A 155 25.91 -13.65 -0.54
CA GLU A 155 26.04 -12.23 -0.89
C GLU A 155 24.69 -11.65 -1.37
N ARG A 156 23.99 -12.36 -2.25
CA ARG A 156 22.66 -11.97 -2.75
C ARG A 156 21.62 -11.87 -1.63
N THR A 157 21.64 -12.83 -0.70
CA THR A 157 20.76 -12.86 0.47
C THR A 157 21.03 -11.67 1.38
N LYS A 158 22.31 -11.36 1.64
CA LYS A 158 22.70 -10.20 2.44
C LYS A 158 22.18 -8.89 1.84
N THR A 159 22.39 -8.67 0.53
CA THR A 159 21.85 -7.48 -0.14
C THR A 159 20.33 -7.40 -0.02
N HIS A 160 19.62 -8.51 -0.19
CA HIS A 160 18.17 -8.52 -0.06
C HIS A 160 17.70 -8.18 1.37
N GLN A 161 18.38 -8.68 2.39
CA GLN A 161 18.09 -8.36 3.79
C GLN A 161 18.35 -6.89 4.11
N GLU A 162 19.43 -6.32 3.60
CA GLU A 162 19.74 -4.88 3.73
C GLU A 162 18.66 -4.02 3.06
N GLU A 163 18.29 -4.33 1.81
CA GLU A 163 17.20 -3.65 1.09
C GLU A 163 15.86 -3.73 1.86
N THR A 164 15.55 -4.89 2.44
CA THR A 164 14.34 -5.12 3.23
C THR A 164 14.35 -4.30 4.51
N ARG A 165 15.51 -4.23 5.19
CA ARG A 165 15.69 -3.44 6.40
C ARG A 165 15.48 -1.95 6.13
N GLU A 166 16.09 -1.42 5.07
CA GLU A 166 15.90 -0.03 4.65
C GLU A 166 14.43 0.30 4.34
N LEU A 167 13.71 -0.61 3.69
CA LEU A 167 12.29 -0.44 3.38
C LEU A 167 11.36 -0.61 4.60
N SER A 168 11.87 -1.16 5.70
CA SER A 168 11.10 -1.39 6.93
C SER A 168 11.14 -0.22 7.92
N ASP A 169 11.94 0.82 7.64
CA ASP A 169 12.03 2.00 8.50
C ASP A 169 10.74 2.85 8.40
N LEU A 170 10.15 3.15 9.56
CA LEU A 170 8.90 3.91 9.69
C LEU A 170 9.12 5.42 9.91
N THR A 171 10.36 5.88 9.81
CA THR A 171 10.76 7.28 9.97
C THR A 171 11.61 7.79 8.81
N LYS A 172 12.31 6.89 8.11
CA LYS A 172 13.15 7.20 6.94
C LYS A 172 12.58 6.57 5.67
N ASN A 173 12.56 7.35 4.59
CA ASN A 173 12.05 6.91 3.29
C ASN A 173 10.66 6.23 3.35
N VAL A 174 9.80 6.68 4.27
CA VAL A 174 8.46 6.13 4.48
C VAL A 174 7.67 6.28 3.19
N PRO A 175 7.03 5.21 2.68
CA PRO A 175 6.20 5.30 1.48
C PRO A 175 5.00 6.24 1.72
N ILE A 176 4.79 7.19 0.81
CA ILE A 176 3.70 8.16 0.87
C ILE A 176 2.70 7.91 -0.26
N PHE A 177 1.46 7.61 0.11
CA PHE A 177 0.31 7.61 -0.78
C PHE A 177 -0.28 9.03 -0.83
N VAL A 178 -0.32 9.63 -2.01
CA VAL A 178 -0.83 10.99 -2.20
C VAL A 178 -2.27 10.93 -2.72
N CYS A 179 -3.25 11.25 -1.88
CA CYS A 179 -4.67 11.19 -2.28
C CYS A 179 -5.57 12.12 -1.48
N THR A 180 -5.96 11.70 -0.26
CA THR A 180 -6.97 12.38 0.55
C THR A 180 -6.50 12.54 2.00
N MET A 181 -7.26 13.30 2.80
CA MET A 181 -7.04 13.40 4.23
C MET A 181 -7.27 12.04 4.90
N ALA A 182 -6.37 11.67 5.80
CA ALA A 182 -6.53 10.56 6.72
C ALA A 182 -6.34 11.06 8.15
N TYR A 183 -7.03 10.44 9.10
CA TYR A 183 -7.04 10.86 10.49
C TYR A 183 -6.81 9.67 11.42
N PRO A 184 -6.16 9.89 12.58
CA PRO A 184 -6.02 8.86 13.60
C PRO A 184 -7.35 8.20 13.92
N THR A 185 -7.34 6.87 14.10
CA THR A 185 -8.49 6.01 14.45
C THR A 185 -9.61 5.91 13.40
N VAL A 186 -9.56 6.69 12.32
CA VAL A 186 -10.60 6.70 11.27
C VAL A 186 -10.25 5.65 10.20
N PRO A 187 -11.19 4.76 9.82
CA PRO A 187 -11.01 3.83 8.70
C PRO A 187 -10.80 4.57 7.37
N CYS A 188 -9.89 4.07 6.54
CA CYS A 188 -9.60 4.63 5.22
C CYS A 188 -9.44 3.48 4.19
N PRO A 189 -10.55 2.93 3.67
CA PRO A 189 -10.48 1.89 2.65
C PRO A 189 -10.01 2.46 1.31
N LEU A 190 -9.04 1.82 0.67
CA LEU A 190 -8.42 2.27 -0.56
C LEU A 190 -8.58 1.24 -1.68
N HIS A 191 -8.86 1.71 -2.89
CA HIS A 191 -8.77 0.90 -4.10
C HIS A 191 -7.50 1.26 -4.86
N VAL A 192 -6.52 0.36 -4.80
CA VAL A 192 -5.19 0.57 -5.37
C VAL A 192 -5.10 -0.14 -6.72
N PHE A 193 -4.99 0.65 -7.78
CA PHE A 193 -4.91 0.15 -9.15
C PHE A 193 -3.64 0.58 -9.89
N GLU A 194 -3.00 1.70 -9.51
CA GLU A 194 -1.77 2.15 -10.16
C GLU A 194 -0.59 1.20 -9.85
N PRO A 195 0.19 0.78 -10.87
CA PRO A 195 1.31 -0.16 -10.70
C PRO A 195 2.30 0.22 -9.60
N ARG A 196 2.65 1.51 -9.49
CA ARG A 196 3.58 2.02 -8.47
C ARG A 196 3.06 1.80 -7.04
N TYR A 197 1.76 1.96 -6.81
CA TYR A 197 1.16 1.78 -5.49
C TYR A 197 0.87 0.31 -5.21
N ARG A 198 0.63 -0.52 -6.24
CA ARG A 198 0.59 -1.99 -6.09
C ARG A 198 1.93 -2.51 -5.55
N LEU A 199 3.05 -2.03 -6.10
CA LEU A 199 4.39 -2.32 -5.58
C LEU A 199 4.56 -1.79 -4.15
N MET A 200 4.14 -0.56 -3.87
CA MET A 200 4.21 0.04 -2.54
C MET A 200 3.50 -0.82 -1.48
N ILE A 201 2.25 -1.22 -1.74
CA ILE A 201 1.47 -2.05 -0.81
C ILE A 201 2.10 -3.43 -0.64
N ARG A 202 2.55 -4.07 -1.73
CA ARG A 202 3.26 -5.35 -1.65
C ARG A 202 4.51 -5.24 -0.77
N ARG A 203 5.33 -4.20 -0.94
CA ARG A 203 6.48 -3.95 -0.07
C ARG A 203 6.12 -3.79 1.39
N CYS A 204 5.05 -3.05 1.71
CA CYS A 204 4.58 -2.90 3.09
C CYS A 204 4.18 -4.25 3.72
N MET A 205 3.63 -5.16 2.92
CA MET A 205 3.29 -6.51 3.36
C MET A 205 4.52 -7.41 3.50
N ASP A 206 5.43 -7.38 2.53
CA ASP A 206 6.62 -8.24 2.48
C ASP A 206 7.66 -7.86 3.56
N THR A 207 7.82 -6.58 3.86
CA THR A 207 8.70 -6.11 4.96
C THR A 207 8.09 -6.35 6.34
N GLY A 208 6.78 -6.62 6.41
CA GLY A 208 6.04 -6.77 7.66
C GLY A 208 5.71 -5.45 8.38
N THR A 209 6.02 -4.28 7.79
CA THR A 209 5.66 -3.00 8.43
C THR A 209 4.15 -2.76 8.44
N GLN A 210 3.48 -3.22 7.39
CA GLN A 210 2.04 -3.06 7.16
C GLN A 210 1.57 -1.61 7.31
N GLN A 211 2.44 -0.64 7.00
CA GLN A 211 2.20 0.77 7.24
C GLN A 211 2.77 1.65 6.13
N PHE A 212 2.08 2.75 5.84
CA PHE A 212 2.52 3.78 4.90
C PHE A 212 1.91 5.14 5.29
N GLY A 213 2.51 6.25 4.86
CA GLY A 213 1.98 7.59 5.10
C GLY A 213 0.92 7.98 4.06
N MET A 214 -0.10 8.71 4.47
CA MET A 214 -1.08 9.35 3.59
C MET A 214 -0.99 10.87 3.71
N CYS A 215 -0.86 11.54 2.57
CA CYS A 215 -0.87 12.99 2.47
C CYS A 215 -1.84 13.46 1.37
N ILE A 216 -2.37 14.67 1.51
CA ILE A 216 -3.04 15.34 0.41
C ILE A 216 -2.02 15.87 -0.61
N SER A 217 -2.46 15.98 -1.86
CA SER A 217 -1.66 16.57 -2.94
C SER A 217 -1.38 18.04 -2.68
N ASP A 218 -0.15 18.45 -2.95
CA ASP A 218 0.30 19.84 -2.93
C ASP A 218 0.86 20.18 -4.33
N PRO A 219 0.30 21.17 -5.05
CA PRO A 219 0.72 21.48 -6.42
C PRO A 219 2.19 21.90 -6.55
N GLU A 220 2.77 22.47 -5.50
CA GLU A 220 4.13 22.99 -5.53
C GLU A 220 5.14 21.96 -5.00
N LYS A 221 4.77 21.25 -3.93
CA LYS A 221 5.66 20.31 -3.21
C LYS A 221 5.42 18.85 -3.58
N GLY A 222 4.42 18.54 -4.39
CA GLY A 222 3.91 17.21 -4.67
C GLY A 222 2.92 16.72 -3.61
N PHE A 223 3.24 16.87 -2.32
CA PHE A 223 2.34 16.54 -1.20
C PHE A 223 2.57 17.42 0.03
N ALA A 224 1.53 17.53 0.86
CA ALA A 224 1.50 18.39 2.04
C ALA A 224 2.59 18.07 3.08
N ASP A 225 2.93 19.06 3.91
CA ASP A 225 3.95 18.93 4.97
C ASP A 225 3.50 18.06 6.16
N TYR A 226 2.22 17.70 6.24
CA TYR A 226 1.64 16.89 7.32
C TYR A 226 0.76 15.79 6.75
N GLY A 227 0.70 14.68 7.47
CA GLY A 227 -0.08 13.51 7.09
C GLY A 227 -0.39 12.58 8.25
N CYS A 228 -0.97 11.44 7.92
CA CYS A 228 -1.29 10.39 8.88
C CYS A 228 -0.74 9.06 8.38
N MET A 229 -0.08 8.31 9.27
CA MET A 229 0.29 6.93 9.01
C MET A 229 -0.97 6.08 8.94
N LEU A 230 -1.10 5.26 7.92
CA LEU A 230 -2.15 4.27 7.78
C LEU A 230 -1.59 2.89 8.11
N ILE A 231 -2.33 2.15 8.92
CA ILE A 231 -2.04 0.75 9.27
C ILE A 231 -2.94 -0.13 8.41
N ILE A 232 -2.34 -1.06 7.66
CA ILE A 232 -3.04 -2.02 6.82
C ILE A 232 -3.61 -3.13 7.71
N ARG A 233 -4.94 -3.26 7.73
CA ARG A 233 -5.64 -4.35 8.44
C ARG A 233 -5.81 -5.58 7.55
N SER A 234 -6.16 -5.37 6.29
CA SER A 234 -6.29 -6.46 5.32
C SER A 234 -6.05 -5.95 3.89
N VAL A 235 -5.65 -6.88 3.02
CA VAL A 235 -5.50 -6.64 1.59
C VAL A 235 -6.25 -7.71 0.81
N HIS A 236 -7.16 -7.28 -0.03
CA HIS A 236 -7.88 -8.14 -0.96
C HIS A 236 -7.39 -7.89 -2.37
N PHE A 237 -6.57 -8.80 -2.89
CA PHE A 237 -6.09 -8.74 -4.27
C PHE A 237 -7.16 -9.22 -5.25
N LEU A 238 -7.32 -8.48 -6.35
CA LEU A 238 -8.21 -8.81 -7.45
C LEU A 238 -7.45 -9.59 -8.54
N PRO A 239 -8.14 -10.38 -9.39
CA PRO A 239 -7.50 -11.20 -10.42
C PRO A 239 -6.64 -10.42 -11.45
N ASP A 240 -6.92 -9.14 -11.64
CA ASP A 240 -6.15 -8.24 -12.52
C ASP A 240 -4.94 -7.58 -11.82
N GLY A 241 -4.72 -7.93 -10.55
CA GLY A 241 -3.65 -7.43 -9.71
C GLY A 241 -3.94 -6.09 -9.01
N ARG A 242 -5.13 -5.50 -9.21
CA ARG A 242 -5.60 -4.41 -8.35
C ARG A 242 -5.81 -4.93 -6.92
N SER A 243 -5.93 -4.04 -5.95
CA SER A 243 -6.22 -4.42 -4.57
C SER A 243 -7.19 -3.47 -3.89
N VAL A 244 -8.02 -4.02 -3.01
CA VAL A 244 -8.75 -3.26 -2.00
C VAL A 244 -7.99 -3.42 -0.69
N VAL A 245 -7.52 -2.29 -0.15
CA VAL A 245 -6.70 -2.24 1.07
C VAL A 245 -7.57 -1.61 2.15
N ASP A 246 -7.88 -2.38 3.19
CA ASP A 246 -8.53 -1.83 4.38
C ASP A 246 -7.45 -1.28 5.32
N THR A 247 -7.59 -0.01 5.69
CA THR A 247 -6.63 0.66 6.58
C THR A 247 -7.34 1.44 7.66
N ILE A 248 -6.61 1.72 8.74
CA ILE A 248 -7.04 2.62 9.81
C ILE A 248 -5.93 3.63 10.07
N GLY A 249 -6.30 4.89 10.31
CA GLY A 249 -5.32 5.91 10.63
C GLY A 249 -4.67 5.70 12.00
N GLY A 250 -3.37 5.91 12.05
CA GLY A 250 -2.51 5.78 13.22
C GLY A 250 -1.88 7.12 13.58
N LYS A 251 -0.56 7.13 13.73
CA LYS A 251 0.19 8.33 14.14
C LYS A 251 0.14 9.43 13.10
N ARG A 252 0.01 10.68 13.54
CA ARG A 252 0.23 11.85 12.69
C ARG A 252 1.72 12.06 12.48
N PHE A 253 2.08 12.74 11.41
CA PHE A 253 3.47 13.06 11.15
C PHE A 253 3.64 14.40 10.43
N ARG A 254 4.85 14.94 10.57
CA ARG A 254 5.39 16.05 9.79
C ARG A 254 6.47 15.53 8.85
N VAL A 255 6.47 16.04 7.62
CA VAL A 255 7.46 15.73 6.59
C VAL A 255 8.74 16.54 6.85
N LEU A 256 9.87 15.87 6.99
CA LEU A 256 11.19 16.47 7.15
C LEU A 256 11.90 16.60 5.79
N SER A 257 11.85 15.54 4.98
CA SER A 257 12.43 15.50 3.64
C SER A 257 11.53 14.71 2.69
N ARG A 258 11.62 14.98 1.38
CA ARG A 258 10.82 14.33 0.35
C ARG A 258 11.73 13.58 -0.61
N GLY A 259 11.30 12.41 -1.04
CA GLY A 259 12.01 11.57 -1.99
C GLY A 259 11.06 10.88 -2.97
N LEU A 260 11.65 10.11 -3.88
CA LEU A 260 10.94 9.29 -4.86
C LEU A 260 11.63 7.93 -4.92
N LYS A 261 10.86 6.85 -4.79
CA LYS A 261 11.36 5.47 -4.93
C LYS A 261 10.44 4.68 -5.83
N ASP A 262 10.98 4.16 -6.94
CA ASP A 262 10.25 3.32 -7.89
C ASP A 262 8.89 3.89 -8.36
N GLY A 263 8.81 5.22 -8.49
CA GLY A 263 7.65 5.94 -9.02
C GLY A 263 6.62 6.42 -8.00
N TYR A 264 6.74 6.03 -6.72
CA TYR A 264 5.90 6.58 -5.63
C TYR A 264 6.71 7.49 -4.71
N SER A 265 6.01 8.43 -4.06
CA SER A 265 6.61 9.41 -3.15
C SER A 265 7.09 8.75 -1.86
N THR A 266 8.19 9.24 -1.30
CA THR A 266 8.72 8.82 0.00
C THR A 266 9.01 10.05 0.85
N ALA A 267 9.07 9.89 2.16
CA ALA A 267 9.44 10.98 3.06
C ALA A 267 10.25 10.48 4.26
N ASP A 268 11.20 11.29 4.71
CA ASP A 268 11.61 11.23 6.10
C ASP A 268 10.61 12.02 6.93
N ILE A 269 10.18 11.44 8.04
CA ILE A 269 9.10 11.99 8.85
C ILE A 269 9.47 12.08 10.33
N GLU A 270 8.78 12.98 11.01
CA GLU A 270 8.74 13.09 12.46
C GLU A 270 7.30 12.84 12.91
N HIS A 271 7.10 11.95 13.89
CA HIS A 271 5.78 11.71 14.45
C HIS A 271 5.32 12.89 15.30
N LEU A 272 4.03 13.22 15.20
CA LEU A 272 3.40 14.24 16.01
C LEU A 272 2.59 13.60 17.13
N GLU A 273 2.72 14.17 18.32
CA GLU A 273 1.96 13.82 19.51
C GLU A 273 1.38 15.10 20.13
N ASP A 274 0.26 14.96 20.83
CA ASP A 274 -0.33 16.08 21.54
C ASP A 274 0.44 16.43 22.80
N SER A 275 0.55 17.73 23.09
CA SER A 275 1.08 18.22 24.35
C SER A 275 0.15 17.84 25.48
N ARG A 276 0.73 17.24 26.52
CA ARG A 276 0.01 16.89 27.75
C ARG A 276 -0.13 18.09 28.66
N VAL A 277 -1.32 18.26 29.23
CA VAL A 277 -1.62 19.23 30.30
C VAL A 277 -1.40 18.54 31.64
N GLU A 278 -0.41 19.02 32.39
CA GLU A 278 -0.03 18.48 33.71
C GLU A 278 -0.77 19.19 34.86
N ASP A 279 -1.11 20.47 34.70
CA ASP A 279 -1.83 21.24 35.70
C ASP A 279 -3.25 20.70 35.87
N SER A 280 -3.62 20.35 37.11
CA SER A 280 -4.91 19.70 37.39
C SER A 280 -6.11 20.61 37.14
N GLU A 281 -5.96 21.93 37.36
CA GLU A 281 -7.06 22.87 37.15
C GLU A 281 -7.26 23.13 35.65
N GLU A 282 -6.18 23.29 34.89
CA GLU A 282 -6.25 23.39 33.43
C GLU A 282 -6.78 22.11 32.79
N LEU A 283 -6.39 20.94 33.28
CA LEU A 283 -6.91 19.66 32.80
C LEU A 283 -8.41 19.53 33.07
N ALA A 284 -8.90 19.96 34.24
CA ALA A 284 -10.33 19.98 34.54
C ALA A 284 -11.10 20.88 33.56
N ARG A 285 -10.59 22.10 33.30
CA ARG A 285 -11.19 23.01 32.31
C ARG A 285 -11.15 22.45 30.88
N LEU A 286 -10.07 21.73 30.53
CA LEU A 286 -9.95 21.07 29.24
C LEU A 286 -10.96 19.92 29.09
N GLN A 287 -11.17 19.14 30.16
CA GLN A 287 -12.20 18.11 30.22
C GLN A 287 -13.61 18.69 30.06
N GLU A 288 -13.92 19.79 30.76
CA GLU A 288 -15.19 20.50 30.61
C GLU A 288 -15.41 20.98 29.16
N LEU A 289 -14.37 21.54 28.53
CA LEU A 289 -14.43 21.95 27.12
C LEU A 289 -14.65 20.75 26.20
N HIS A 290 -13.92 19.65 26.40
CA HIS A 290 -14.09 18.42 25.62
C HIS A 290 -15.53 17.91 25.72
N ASP A 291 -16.07 17.83 26.93
CA ASP A 291 -17.41 17.32 27.18
C ASP A 291 -18.49 18.21 26.55
N ALA A 292 -18.32 19.53 26.62
CA ALA A 292 -19.21 20.48 25.95
C ALA A 292 -19.17 20.32 24.41
N VAL A 293 -17.98 20.17 23.82
CA VAL A 293 -17.82 19.95 22.37
C VAL A 293 -18.38 18.60 21.95
N TYR A 294 -18.15 17.55 22.73
CA TYR A 294 -18.70 16.21 22.49
C TYR A 294 -20.23 16.23 22.48
N GLU A 295 -20.84 16.90 23.47
CA GLU A 295 -22.29 17.02 23.55
C GLU A 295 -22.86 17.85 22.39
N GLN A 296 -22.20 18.95 22.01
CA GLN A 296 -22.58 19.74 20.84
C GLN A 296 -22.52 18.90 19.56
N ALA A 297 -21.47 18.11 19.39
CA ALA A 297 -21.29 17.20 18.26
C ALA A 297 -22.37 16.11 18.23
N ARG A 298 -22.71 15.53 19.39
CA ARG A 298 -23.77 14.54 19.54
C ARG A 298 -25.12 15.10 19.11
N VAL A 299 -25.48 16.29 19.58
CA VAL A 299 -26.73 16.99 19.21
C VAL A 299 -26.75 17.33 17.73
N TRP A 300 -25.65 17.83 17.17
CA TRP A 300 -25.52 18.09 15.74
C TRP A 300 -25.76 16.81 14.92
N PHE A 301 -25.07 15.72 15.27
CA PHE A 301 -25.17 14.45 14.55
C PHE A 301 -26.59 13.86 14.60
N GLN A 302 -27.26 13.92 15.74
CA GLN A 302 -28.65 13.46 15.90
C GLN A 302 -29.67 14.27 15.10
N ASN A 303 -29.39 15.55 14.87
CA ASN A 303 -30.26 16.44 14.12
C ASN A 303 -29.97 16.44 12.61
N LEU A 304 -29.01 15.65 12.14
CA LEU A 304 -28.76 15.49 10.71
C LEU A 304 -29.95 14.83 10.01
N LYS A 305 -30.21 15.26 8.76
CA LYS A 305 -31.20 14.59 7.89
C LYS A 305 -30.81 13.11 7.75
N ILE A 306 -31.80 12.22 7.78
CA ILE A 306 -31.61 10.76 7.87
C ILE A 306 -30.66 10.18 6.81
N HIS A 307 -30.65 10.74 5.60
CA HIS A 307 -29.77 10.29 4.53
C HIS A 307 -28.29 10.56 4.83
N PHE A 308 -27.95 11.76 5.35
CA PHE A 308 -26.57 12.08 5.76
C PHE A 308 -26.15 11.21 6.95
N HIS A 309 -27.05 11.03 7.92
CA HIS A 309 -26.79 10.17 9.08
C HIS A 309 -26.43 8.73 8.64
N ASN A 310 -27.23 8.14 7.74
CA ASN A 310 -26.97 6.78 7.24
C ASN A 310 -25.67 6.68 6.41
N GLN A 311 -25.36 7.70 5.60
CA GLN A 311 -24.11 7.74 4.83
C GLN A 311 -22.88 7.79 5.76
N ILE A 312 -22.93 8.61 6.81
CA ILE A 312 -21.84 8.70 7.80
C ILE A 312 -21.66 7.34 8.49
N LEU A 313 -22.74 6.74 8.99
CA LEU A 313 -22.67 5.44 9.65
C LEU A 313 -22.11 4.33 8.74
N GLN A 314 -22.51 4.31 7.46
CA GLN A 314 -22.04 3.31 6.51
C GLN A 314 -20.55 3.45 6.21
N HIS A 315 -20.03 4.69 6.13
CA HIS A 315 -18.66 4.94 5.68
C HIS A 315 -17.65 5.06 6.83
N PHE A 316 -18.01 5.77 7.90
CA PHE A 316 -17.13 6.09 9.02
C PHE A 316 -17.48 5.32 10.30
N GLY A 317 -18.65 4.67 10.33
CA GLY A 317 -19.18 4.04 11.55
C GLY A 317 -19.84 5.04 12.50
N PRO A 318 -20.26 4.58 13.69
CA PRO A 318 -20.84 5.45 14.71
C PRO A 318 -19.80 6.43 15.24
N MET A 319 -20.29 7.54 15.80
CA MET A 319 -19.44 8.46 16.56
C MET A 319 -18.80 7.70 17.73
N PRO A 320 -17.46 7.80 17.92
CA PRO A 320 -16.77 7.17 19.05
C PRO A 320 -17.37 7.58 20.39
N GLU A 321 -17.34 6.65 21.35
CA GLU A 321 -17.78 6.92 22.72
C GLU A 321 -16.88 7.97 23.39
N ARG A 322 -17.45 8.65 24.40
CA ARG A 322 -16.70 9.63 25.19
C ARG A 322 -15.63 8.93 26.01
N GLU A 323 -14.37 9.29 25.77
CA GLU A 323 -13.23 8.77 26.52
C GLU A 323 -13.19 9.36 27.95
N ALA A 324 -12.83 8.53 28.93
CA ALA A 324 -12.68 8.95 30.31
C ALA A 324 -11.37 9.72 30.55
N ASP A 325 -10.31 9.36 29.83
CA ASP A 325 -9.03 10.06 29.83
C ASP A 325 -8.77 10.63 28.44
N ILE A 326 -8.98 11.94 28.30
CA ILE A 326 -8.81 12.67 27.03
C ILE A 326 -7.35 12.78 26.57
N GLN A 327 -6.38 12.35 27.40
CA GLN A 327 -4.95 12.35 27.11
C GLN A 327 -4.36 10.92 27.03
N ALA A 328 -5.22 9.89 27.03
CA ALA A 328 -4.82 8.49 27.02
C ALA A 328 -3.98 8.12 25.79
N THR A 329 -4.32 8.69 24.63
CA THR A 329 -3.61 8.44 23.37
C THR A 329 -2.73 9.63 22.97
N PRO A 330 -1.63 9.40 22.24
CA PRO A 330 -0.76 10.49 21.77
C PRO A 330 -1.43 11.41 20.74
N ASN A 331 -2.62 11.06 20.22
CA ASN A 331 -3.37 11.91 19.30
C ASN A 331 -4.59 12.56 19.96
N GLY A 332 -4.78 12.39 21.28
CA GLY A 332 -6.00 12.81 21.96
C GLY A 332 -7.23 12.02 21.53
N PRO A 333 -8.45 12.54 21.78
CA PRO A 333 -9.67 11.74 21.69
C PRO A 333 -10.08 11.38 20.27
N ALA A 334 -10.53 10.14 20.07
CA ALA A 334 -10.96 9.62 18.77
C ALA A 334 -12.13 10.42 18.16
N CYS A 335 -13.03 10.93 19.01
CA CYS A 335 -14.20 11.71 18.58
C CYS A 335 -13.80 12.96 17.79
N CYS A 336 -12.67 13.61 18.13
CA CYS A 336 -12.19 14.80 17.44
C CYS A 336 -11.82 14.47 15.98
N TRP A 337 -11.14 13.34 15.77
CA TRP A 337 -10.69 12.89 14.46
C TRP A 337 -11.84 12.40 13.60
N TRP A 338 -12.79 11.68 14.20
CA TRP A 338 -14.02 11.28 13.54
C TRP A 338 -14.82 12.51 13.08
N LEU A 339 -14.97 13.53 13.94
CA LEU A 339 -15.66 14.78 13.57
C LEU A 339 -14.98 15.46 12.38
N LEU A 340 -13.66 15.60 12.39
CA LEU A 340 -12.93 16.21 11.26
C LEU A 340 -13.11 15.45 9.95
N ALA A 341 -13.30 14.12 10.02
CA ALA A 341 -13.54 13.29 8.84
C ALA A 341 -14.96 13.44 8.26
N VAL A 342 -15.98 13.67 9.10
CA VAL A 342 -17.39 13.75 8.67
C VAL A 342 -17.88 15.17 8.41
N LEU A 343 -17.23 16.18 9.00
CA LEU A 343 -17.63 17.57 8.85
C LEU A 343 -17.26 18.10 7.45
N PRO A 344 -18.13 18.90 6.80
CA PRO A 344 -17.89 19.42 5.45
C PRO A 344 -16.91 20.61 5.47
N ILE A 345 -15.63 20.33 5.70
CA ILE A 345 -14.57 21.34 5.88
C ILE A 345 -13.62 21.31 4.68
N ASP A 346 -13.11 22.48 4.26
CA ASP A 346 -12.07 22.56 3.23
C ASP A 346 -10.82 21.75 3.65
N PRO A 347 -10.25 20.90 2.77
CA PRO A 347 -9.10 20.07 3.11
C PRO A 347 -7.88 20.83 3.64
N ARG A 348 -7.66 22.09 3.23
CA ARG A 348 -6.55 22.90 3.76
C ARG A 348 -6.79 23.30 5.21
N TYR A 349 -8.05 23.58 5.56
CA TYR A 349 -8.41 23.83 6.95
C TYR A 349 -8.32 22.56 7.78
N GLN A 350 -8.79 21.42 7.26
CA GLN A 350 -8.61 20.11 7.91
C GLN A 350 -7.13 19.80 8.17
N LEU A 351 -6.25 20.06 7.20
CA LEU A 351 -4.81 19.91 7.36
C LEU A 351 -4.26 20.79 8.48
N SER A 352 -4.71 22.05 8.57
CA SER A 352 -4.31 22.96 9.64
C SER A 352 -4.68 22.46 11.04
N VAL A 353 -5.79 21.72 11.16
CA VAL A 353 -6.20 21.10 12.43
C VAL A 353 -5.43 19.80 12.68
N LEU A 354 -5.17 19.00 11.64
CA LEU A 354 -4.35 17.79 11.72
C LEU A 354 -2.94 18.10 12.27
N SER A 355 -2.35 19.24 11.89
CA SER A 355 -1.02 19.65 12.35
C SER A 355 -0.96 20.19 13.78
N MET A 356 -2.08 20.36 14.49
CA MET A 356 -2.10 20.93 15.84
C MET A 356 -1.69 19.91 16.89
N THR A 357 -0.80 20.29 17.80
CA THR A 357 -0.40 19.47 18.95
C THR A 357 -1.15 19.83 20.24
N THR A 358 -1.92 20.92 20.26
CA THR A 358 -2.68 21.33 21.44
C THR A 358 -4.14 20.89 21.33
N LEU A 359 -4.61 19.99 22.21
CA LEU A 359 -6.00 19.51 22.21
C LEU A 359 -7.00 20.66 22.41
N LYS A 360 -6.70 21.61 23.30
CA LYS A 360 -7.54 22.79 23.57
C LYS A 360 -7.84 23.60 22.31
N GLU A 361 -6.81 23.94 21.54
CA GLU A 361 -6.96 24.71 20.30
C GLU A 361 -7.78 23.94 19.25
N ARG A 362 -7.53 22.63 19.15
CA ARG A 362 -8.28 21.75 18.26
C ARG A 362 -9.76 21.70 18.64
N LEU A 363 -10.08 21.56 19.92
CA LEU A 363 -11.46 21.57 20.43
C LEU A 363 -12.16 22.90 20.14
N VAL A 364 -11.50 24.04 20.40
CA VAL A 364 -12.06 25.37 20.10
C VAL A 364 -12.40 25.51 18.62
N LYS A 365 -11.53 25.03 17.72
CA LYS A 365 -11.81 25.06 16.28
C LYS A 365 -13.00 24.18 15.89
N ILE A 366 -13.06 22.96 16.42
CA ILE A 366 -14.20 22.05 16.19
C ILE A 366 -15.50 22.70 16.70
N GLN A 367 -15.47 23.31 17.88
CA GLN A 367 -16.61 24.03 18.46
C GLN A 367 -17.11 25.18 17.57
N HIS A 368 -16.19 25.98 17.03
CA HIS A 368 -16.54 27.05 16.09
C HIS A 368 -17.16 26.51 14.80
N ILE A 369 -16.65 25.41 14.27
CA ILE A 369 -17.23 24.75 13.08
C ILE A 369 -18.65 24.27 13.38
N LEU A 370 -18.87 23.58 14.49
CA LEU A 370 -20.19 23.07 14.88
C LEU A 370 -21.19 24.21 15.09
N THR A 371 -20.78 25.27 15.79
CA THR A 371 -21.62 26.47 15.99
C THR A 371 -22.00 27.11 14.66
N TYR A 372 -21.04 27.23 13.73
CA TYR A 372 -21.32 27.75 12.39
C TYR A 372 -22.33 26.87 11.64
N LEU A 373 -22.13 25.55 11.61
CA LEU A 373 -23.03 24.63 10.91
C LEU A 373 -24.44 24.61 11.50
N GLN A 374 -24.58 24.73 12.82
CA GLN A 374 -25.88 24.83 13.50
C GLN A 374 -26.60 26.15 13.22
N SER A 375 -25.87 27.21 12.86
CA SER A 375 -26.46 28.51 12.52
C SER A 375 -27.02 28.59 11.09
N ILE A 376 -26.68 27.63 10.22
CA ILE A 376 -27.18 27.60 8.84
C ILE A 376 -28.64 27.16 8.89
N PRO A 377 -29.60 27.96 8.37
CA PRO A 377 -30.99 27.57 8.31
C PRO A 377 -31.15 26.28 7.51
N ASN A 378 -31.92 25.33 8.05
CA ASN A 378 -32.32 24.11 7.34
C ASN A 378 -33.24 24.48 6.17
N ASN A 379 -32.67 24.83 5.02
CA ASN A 379 -33.41 24.89 3.76
C ASN A 379 -33.62 23.49 3.17
#